data_AF-A0A1M6ARQ1-F1
#
_entry.id   AF-A0A1M6ARQ1-F1
#
_cell.length_a   1.000
_cell.length_b   1.000
_cell.length_c   1.000
_cell.angle_alpha   90.00
_cell.angle_beta   90.00
_cell.angle_gamma   90.00
#
_symmetry.space_group_name_H-M   'P 1'
#
loop_
_entity.id
_entity.type
_entity.pdbx_description
1 polymer ?
#
loop_
_entity_poly.entity_id
_entity_poly.type
_entity_poly.pdbx_seq_one_letter_code
_entity_poly.pdbx_strand_id
1 'polypeptide(L)'
;MLIIRGATLAGVAAAARLARLGHEVTLVTDGDQVGGAGALPDVIAVPAAWRDVFKKSGGHLQAELNRVHVELVEALPREYVLADGSTLLLPGERGAQYRAVAERFGEAEAARWRALVDDLDDLWHAYRRHALEGIAPVADARDRAALWLDVTVGQLAERVDDRLAPIVLEAGGSPAAPAVEALSLSAERRFGRWRLVDGDGGALPGSLLLDLLARRIEERGVRLVERCESSPDLDATLPDRPLRAVSAEDWLTRVPIVGSDGVVRASACSPAGPAPWAELGSAALAVYELHERLTGEDCRPTNVAFKLPRLA
;
A
#
# COMPACT_ATOMS: atom_id res chain seq x y z
N MET A 1 -10.20 15.01 -22.74
CA MET A 1 -9.38 15.51 -21.63
C MET A 1 -9.98 15.05 -20.31
N LEU A 2 -9.19 14.42 -19.45
CA LEU A 2 -9.53 14.01 -18.09
C LEU A 2 -8.80 14.87 -17.07
N ILE A 3 -9.49 15.25 -16.01
CA ILE A 3 -8.97 16.07 -14.92
C ILE A 3 -8.78 15.19 -13.68
N ILE A 4 -7.53 15.08 -13.25
CA ILE A 4 -7.15 14.41 -12.01
C ILE A 4 -6.74 15.50 -11.04
N ARG A 5 -7.34 15.53 -9.83
CA ARG A 5 -6.97 16.50 -8.80
C ARG A 5 -6.22 15.83 -7.66
N GLY A 6 -5.11 16.42 -7.23
CA GLY A 6 -4.26 15.90 -6.16
C GLY A 6 -2.98 15.31 -6.70
N ALA A 7 -1.85 15.96 -6.42
CA ALA A 7 -0.52 15.54 -6.85
C ALA A 7 0.05 14.36 -6.04
N THR A 8 -0.78 13.53 -5.41
CA THR A 8 -0.37 12.41 -4.55
C THR A 8 0.25 11.26 -5.33
N LEU A 9 0.87 10.29 -4.64
CA LEU A 9 1.32 9.04 -5.26
C LEU A 9 0.20 8.37 -6.07
N ALA A 10 -1.01 8.30 -5.51
CA ALA A 10 -2.17 7.76 -6.19
C ALA A 10 -2.55 8.58 -7.45
N GLY A 11 -2.57 9.91 -7.37
CA GLY A 11 -2.90 10.80 -8.49
C GLY A 11 -1.89 10.71 -9.63
N VAL A 12 -0.58 10.72 -9.32
CA VAL A 12 0.50 10.57 -10.30
C VAL A 12 0.45 9.20 -10.97
N ALA A 13 0.26 8.13 -10.20
CA ALA A 13 0.12 6.78 -10.73
C ALA A 13 -1.10 6.64 -11.66
N ALA A 14 -2.23 7.21 -11.27
CA ALA A 14 -3.44 7.21 -12.08
C ALA A 14 -3.25 7.99 -13.39
N ALA A 15 -2.65 9.18 -13.31
CA ALA A 15 -2.35 10.02 -14.47
C ALA A 15 -1.47 9.29 -15.50
N ALA A 16 -0.38 8.67 -15.04
CA ALA A 16 0.54 7.92 -15.90
C ALA A 16 -0.16 6.76 -16.62
N ARG A 17 -1.03 6.03 -15.92
CA ARG A 17 -1.78 4.88 -16.46
C ARG A 17 -2.85 5.32 -17.44
N LEU A 18 -3.64 6.36 -17.12
CA LEU A 18 -4.68 6.89 -18.02
C LEU A 18 -4.09 7.47 -19.30
N ALA A 19 -2.98 8.22 -19.19
CA ALA A 19 -2.27 8.72 -20.37
C ALA A 19 -1.73 7.58 -21.24
N ARG A 20 -1.20 6.51 -20.62
CA ARG A 20 -0.79 5.30 -21.36
C ARG A 20 -1.95 4.58 -22.05
N LEU A 21 -3.17 4.68 -21.52
CA LEU A 21 -4.39 4.15 -22.14
C LEU A 21 -4.93 5.04 -23.28
N GLY A 22 -4.28 6.16 -23.58
CA GLY A 22 -4.63 7.05 -24.68
C GLY A 22 -5.50 8.25 -24.29
N HIS A 23 -5.76 8.43 -23.00
CA HIS A 23 -6.50 9.60 -22.52
C HIS A 23 -5.60 10.84 -22.49
N GLU A 24 -6.13 11.99 -22.90
CA GLU A 24 -5.49 13.27 -22.62
C GLU A 24 -5.73 13.63 -21.16
N VAL A 25 -4.67 13.76 -20.35
CA VAL A 25 -4.76 13.93 -18.89
C VAL A 25 -4.20 15.28 -18.46
N THR A 26 -4.94 15.99 -17.61
CA THR A 26 -4.46 17.12 -16.82
C THR A 26 -4.43 16.74 -15.33
N LEU A 27 -3.27 16.89 -14.69
CA LEU A 27 -3.09 16.70 -13.25
C LEU A 27 -3.03 18.08 -12.57
N VAL A 28 -4.00 18.34 -11.70
CA VAL A 28 -4.12 19.57 -10.90
C VAL A 28 -3.36 19.36 -9.59
N THR A 29 -2.36 20.21 -9.33
CA THR A 29 -1.47 20.05 -8.18
C THR A 29 -1.88 20.84 -6.95
N ASP A 30 -2.72 21.87 -7.10
CA ASP A 30 -3.12 22.79 -6.03
C ASP A 30 -1.93 23.41 -5.26
N GLY A 31 -0.76 23.50 -5.91
CA GLY A 31 0.49 24.00 -5.33
C GLY A 31 1.39 22.93 -4.71
N ASP A 32 0.94 21.67 -4.64
CA ASP A 32 1.72 20.56 -4.11
C ASP A 32 2.81 20.09 -5.08
N GLN A 33 3.86 19.48 -4.52
CA GLN A 33 4.87 18.77 -5.30
C GLN A 33 4.29 17.48 -5.89
N VAL A 34 4.74 17.10 -7.09
CA VAL A 34 4.34 15.85 -7.75
C VAL A 34 4.83 14.65 -6.95
N GLY A 35 3.93 13.76 -6.57
CA GLY A 35 4.15 12.68 -5.61
C GLY A 35 3.62 13.01 -4.20
N GLY A 36 3.22 14.27 -3.98
CA GLY A 36 2.66 14.80 -2.74
C GLY A 36 3.73 15.15 -1.71
N ALA A 37 3.31 15.75 -0.60
CA ALA A 37 4.16 16.01 0.57
C ALA A 37 4.45 14.75 1.42
N GLY A 38 3.94 13.59 1.03
CA GLY A 38 4.14 12.32 1.74
C GLY A 38 5.53 11.76 1.44
N ALA A 39 6.43 11.79 2.43
CA ALA A 39 7.73 11.15 2.29
C ALA A 39 7.54 9.64 2.08
N LEU A 40 7.94 9.13 0.90
CA LEU A 40 8.02 7.70 0.68
C LEU A 40 9.05 7.12 1.66
N PRO A 41 8.73 6.06 2.43
CA PRO A 41 9.71 5.44 3.30
C PRO A 41 10.87 4.86 2.49
N ASP A 42 12.09 4.92 3.04
CA ASP A 42 13.30 4.36 2.42
C ASP A 42 13.25 2.84 2.27
N VAL A 43 12.40 2.19 3.06
CA VAL A 43 12.09 0.77 2.96
C VAL A 43 10.62 0.62 2.62
N ILE A 44 10.36 -0.04 1.49
CA ILE A 44 9.02 -0.33 1.00
C ILE A 44 8.70 -1.84 1.13
N ALA A 45 7.42 -2.15 1.21
CA ALA A 45 6.90 -3.50 1.02
C ALA A 45 6.23 -3.62 -0.36
N VAL A 46 5.97 -4.86 -0.80
CA VAL A 46 5.21 -5.16 -2.03
C VAL A 46 5.81 -4.48 -3.28
N PRO A 47 7.06 -4.80 -3.67
CA PRO A 47 7.71 -4.20 -4.85
C PRO A 47 6.96 -4.51 -6.15
N ALA A 48 6.08 -5.53 -6.15
CA ALA A 48 5.22 -5.85 -7.28
C ALA A 48 4.27 -4.70 -7.64
N ALA A 49 3.77 -3.91 -6.68
CA ALA A 49 2.93 -2.75 -6.95
C ALA A 49 3.69 -1.68 -7.78
N TRP A 50 4.95 -1.44 -7.42
CA TRP A 50 5.84 -0.56 -8.18
C TRP A 50 6.15 -1.10 -9.58
N ARG A 51 6.49 -2.39 -9.68
CA ARG A 51 6.71 -3.03 -11.00
C ARG A 51 5.47 -2.92 -11.89
N ASP A 52 4.28 -3.10 -11.31
CA ASP A 52 3.02 -3.00 -12.03
C ASP A 52 2.70 -1.58 -12.51
N VAL A 53 2.83 -0.55 -11.66
CA VAL A 53 2.56 0.84 -12.10
C VAL A 53 3.49 1.26 -13.25
N PHE A 54 4.78 0.90 -13.20
CA PHE A 54 5.70 1.16 -14.32
C PHE A 54 5.29 0.39 -15.58
N LYS A 55 4.96 -0.90 -15.45
CA LYS A 55 4.48 -1.73 -16.56
C LYS A 55 3.24 -1.13 -17.22
N LYS A 56 2.27 -0.71 -16.40
CA LYS A 56 0.96 -0.18 -16.83
C LYS A 56 1.00 1.29 -17.23
N SER A 57 2.10 1.99 -16.95
CA SER A 57 2.42 3.30 -17.53
C SER A 57 3.40 3.20 -18.71
N GLY A 58 3.75 1.99 -19.16
CA GLY A 58 4.43 1.73 -20.43
C GLY A 58 5.95 1.60 -20.39
N GLY A 59 6.53 1.12 -19.28
CA GLY A 59 7.94 0.75 -19.17
C GLY A 59 8.18 -0.31 -18.10
N HIS A 60 9.43 -0.71 -17.85
CA HIS A 60 9.76 -1.61 -16.74
C HIS A 60 10.48 -0.84 -15.65
N LEU A 61 10.10 -1.05 -14.38
CA LEU A 61 10.79 -0.43 -13.24
C LEU A 61 12.30 -0.69 -13.29
N GLN A 62 12.72 -1.92 -13.60
CA GLN A 62 14.14 -2.27 -13.70
C GLN A 62 14.88 -1.44 -14.76
N ALA A 63 14.25 -1.14 -15.90
CA ALA A 63 14.87 -0.33 -16.94
C ALA A 63 15.06 1.13 -16.48
N GLU A 64 14.12 1.65 -15.70
CA GLU A 64 14.21 3.00 -15.14
C GLU A 64 15.25 3.10 -14.02
N LEU A 65 15.34 2.08 -13.16
CA LEU A 65 16.38 1.97 -12.14
C LEU A 65 17.78 1.85 -12.76
N ASN A 66 17.95 0.98 -13.77
CA ASN A 66 19.22 0.83 -14.49
C ASN A 66 19.69 2.14 -15.14
N ARG A 67 18.76 2.95 -15.66
CA ARG A 67 19.04 4.24 -16.29
C ARG A 67 19.69 5.24 -15.32
N VAL A 68 19.39 5.13 -14.03
CA VAL A 68 19.94 5.98 -12.97
C VAL A 68 20.98 5.25 -12.11
N HIS A 69 21.45 4.08 -12.54
CA HIS A 69 22.43 3.25 -11.82
C HIS A 69 22.02 2.90 -10.38
N VAL A 70 20.76 2.54 -10.20
CA VAL A 70 20.17 2.15 -8.91
C VAL A 70 19.64 0.73 -8.97
N GLU A 71 19.68 0.04 -7.85
CA GLU A 71 19.07 -1.28 -7.67
C GLU A 71 18.02 -1.28 -6.56
N LEU A 72 16.99 -2.12 -6.71
CA LEU A 72 16.01 -2.39 -5.67
C LEU A 72 16.30 -3.77 -5.08
N VAL A 73 16.84 -3.80 -3.87
CA VAL A 73 17.32 -5.01 -3.19
C VAL A 73 16.52 -5.29 -1.92
N GLU A 74 16.61 -6.51 -1.42
CA GLU A 74 16.04 -6.84 -0.12
C GLU A 74 16.76 -6.04 1.00
N ALA A 75 15.99 -5.41 1.87
CA ALA A 75 16.50 -4.64 2.97
C ALA A 75 16.96 -5.56 4.12
N LEU A 76 17.98 -5.13 4.86
CA LEU A 76 18.44 -5.82 6.06
C LEU A 76 17.29 -6.00 7.08
N PRO A 77 17.30 -7.07 7.89
CA PRO A 77 16.35 -7.28 8.99
C PRO A 77 16.19 -6.03 9.85
N ARG A 78 14.97 -5.82 10.36
CA ARG A 78 14.68 -4.65 11.19
C ARG A 78 15.05 -4.94 12.63
N GLU A 79 15.74 -4.00 13.27
CA GLU A 79 15.93 -4.02 14.71
C GLU A 79 14.73 -3.31 15.38
N TYR A 80 14.18 -3.96 16.40
CA TYR A 80 13.09 -3.44 17.22
C TYR A 80 13.58 -3.26 18.66
N VAL A 81 13.17 -2.16 19.28
CA VAL A 81 13.32 -1.96 20.73
C VAL A 81 12.09 -2.55 21.41
N LEU A 82 12.33 -3.43 22.37
CA LEU A 82 11.30 -4.16 23.11
C LEU A 82 10.87 -3.40 24.36
N ALA A 83 9.78 -3.86 25.01
CA ALA A 83 9.25 -3.19 26.20
C ALA A 83 10.23 -3.15 27.39
N ASP A 84 11.15 -4.13 27.47
CA ASP A 84 12.20 -4.20 28.48
C ASP A 84 13.47 -3.38 28.12
N GLY A 85 13.43 -2.65 26.99
CA GLY A 85 14.55 -1.88 26.46
C GLY A 85 15.61 -2.70 25.73
N SER A 86 15.50 -4.03 25.69
CA SER A 86 16.38 -4.86 24.87
C SER A 86 16.01 -4.76 23.38
N THR A 87 16.91 -5.18 22.50
CA THR A 87 16.65 -5.19 21.05
C THR A 87 16.39 -6.60 20.52
N LEU A 88 15.58 -6.67 19.47
CA LEU A 88 15.36 -7.87 18.67
C LEU A 88 15.58 -7.54 17.21
N LEU A 89 16.56 -8.19 16.59
CA LEU A 89 16.69 -8.21 15.14
C LEU A 89 15.67 -9.21 14.60
N LEU A 90 14.65 -8.72 13.90
CA LEU A 90 13.57 -9.54 13.35
C LEU A 90 13.72 -9.67 11.83
N PRO A 91 14.04 -10.87 11.31
CA PRO A 91 14.09 -11.14 9.87
C PRO A 91 12.71 -11.03 9.19
N GLY A 92 12.69 -10.91 7.86
CA GLY A 92 11.43 -10.96 7.10
C GLY A 92 10.83 -12.37 7.02
N GLU A 93 11.66 -13.37 6.73
CA GLU A 93 11.21 -14.73 6.45
C GLU A 93 10.61 -15.47 7.66
N ARG A 94 9.47 -16.15 7.45
CA ARG A 94 8.68 -16.83 8.51
C ARG A 94 9.52 -17.76 9.39
N GLY A 95 10.37 -18.59 8.79
CA GLY A 95 11.22 -19.53 9.53
C GLY A 95 12.38 -18.85 10.28
N ALA A 96 12.89 -17.75 9.74
CA ALA A 96 13.95 -16.96 10.37
C ALA A 96 13.40 -16.14 11.54
N GLN A 97 12.18 -15.58 11.42
CA GLN A 97 11.46 -14.99 12.54
C GLN A 97 11.26 -15.98 13.68
N TYR A 98 10.78 -17.19 13.36
CA TYR A 98 10.58 -18.22 14.38
C TYR A 98 11.88 -18.51 15.17
N ARG A 99 13.02 -18.68 14.47
CA ARG A 99 14.31 -18.90 15.14
C ARG A 99 14.74 -17.72 16.00
N ALA A 100 14.67 -16.50 15.46
CA ALA A 100 15.06 -15.28 16.19
C ALA A 100 14.23 -15.09 17.48
N VAL A 101 12.92 -15.34 17.41
CA VAL A 101 12.04 -15.27 18.59
C VAL A 101 12.32 -16.44 19.54
N ALA A 102 12.51 -17.66 19.03
CA ALA A 102 12.75 -18.84 19.85
C ALA A 102 14.06 -18.75 20.63
N GLU A 103 15.12 -18.24 20.02
CA GLU A 103 16.43 -18.04 20.66
C GLU A 103 16.34 -17.09 21.86
N ARG A 104 15.43 -16.10 21.81
CA ARG A 104 15.32 -15.06 22.85
C ARG A 104 14.22 -15.32 23.87
N PHE A 105 13.11 -15.93 23.46
CA PHE A 105 11.87 -16.08 24.25
C PHE A 105 11.38 -17.53 24.38
N GLY A 106 12.05 -18.48 23.74
CA GLY A 106 11.67 -19.89 23.72
C GLY A 106 10.66 -20.24 22.63
N GLU A 107 10.59 -21.54 22.31
CA GLU A 107 9.77 -22.07 21.20
C GLU A 107 8.28 -21.79 21.33
N ALA A 108 7.77 -21.74 22.57
CA ALA A 108 6.36 -21.46 22.84
C ALA A 108 5.98 -20.03 22.41
N GLU A 109 6.83 -19.04 22.68
CA GLU A 109 6.59 -17.66 22.25
C GLU A 109 6.78 -17.53 20.74
N ALA A 110 7.79 -18.19 20.18
CA ALA A 110 7.98 -18.22 18.72
C ALA A 110 6.76 -18.81 17.99
N ALA A 111 6.10 -19.81 18.59
CA ALA A 111 4.87 -20.37 18.05
C ALA A 111 3.69 -19.39 18.15
N ARG A 112 3.56 -18.63 19.25
CA ARG A 112 2.56 -17.56 19.40
C ARG A 112 2.76 -16.44 18.39
N TRP A 113 3.98 -15.93 18.26
CA TRP A 113 4.34 -14.93 17.25
C TRP A 113 3.99 -15.41 15.83
N ARG A 114 4.41 -16.63 15.49
CA ARG A 114 4.13 -17.21 14.18
C ARG A 114 2.63 -17.34 13.91
N ALA A 115 1.85 -17.81 14.90
CA ALA A 115 0.41 -17.93 14.78
C ALA A 115 -0.27 -16.57 14.57
N LEU A 116 0.13 -15.54 15.33
CA LEU A 116 -0.38 -14.18 15.15
C LEU A 116 -0.18 -13.68 13.70
N VAL A 117 1.03 -13.81 13.16
CA VAL A 117 1.32 -13.33 11.80
C VAL A 117 0.71 -14.26 10.73
N ASP A 118 0.55 -15.56 11.02
CA ASP A 118 -0.21 -16.50 10.17
C ASP A 118 -1.70 -16.15 10.09
N ASP A 119 -2.31 -15.65 11.16
CA ASP A 119 -3.70 -15.21 11.09
C ASP A 119 -3.85 -13.87 10.32
N LEU A 120 -2.88 -12.96 10.43
CA LEU A 120 -2.83 -11.73 9.60
C LEU A 120 -2.69 -12.05 8.10
N ASP A 121 -2.09 -13.18 7.79
CA ASP A 121 -1.98 -13.71 6.44
C ASP A 121 -3.36 -14.12 5.87
N ASP A 122 -4.29 -14.59 6.70
CA ASP A 122 -5.69 -14.82 6.32
C ASP A 122 -6.45 -13.50 6.16
N LEU A 123 -6.22 -12.55 7.08
CA LEU A 123 -6.77 -11.19 6.99
C LEU A 123 -6.38 -10.48 5.67
N TRP A 124 -5.15 -10.67 5.19
CA TRP A 124 -4.72 -10.16 3.89
C TRP A 124 -5.61 -10.61 2.72
N HIS A 125 -6.15 -11.84 2.75
CA HIS A 125 -7.03 -12.31 1.68
C HIS A 125 -8.37 -11.57 1.67
N ALA A 126 -8.94 -11.29 2.84
CA ALA A 126 -10.13 -10.46 2.97
C ALA A 126 -9.84 -9.01 2.57
N TYR A 127 -8.76 -8.44 3.10
CA TYR A 127 -8.28 -7.10 2.76
C TYR A 127 -8.11 -6.93 1.25
N ARG A 128 -7.43 -7.87 0.57
CA ARG A 128 -7.23 -7.79 -0.89
C ARG A 128 -8.56 -7.72 -1.63
N ARG A 129 -9.53 -8.56 -1.27
CA ARG A 129 -10.85 -8.59 -1.92
C ARG A 129 -11.59 -7.26 -1.79
N HIS A 130 -11.61 -6.67 -0.59
CA HIS A 130 -12.42 -5.47 -0.33
C HIS A 130 -11.67 -4.17 -0.63
N ALA A 131 -10.35 -4.16 -0.47
CA ALA A 131 -9.56 -2.94 -0.47
C ALA A 131 -8.65 -2.79 -1.70
N LEU A 132 -8.22 -3.89 -2.33
CA LEU A 132 -7.36 -3.87 -3.52
C LEU A 132 -8.03 -4.36 -4.81
N GLU A 133 -9.16 -5.05 -4.69
CA GLU A 133 -9.95 -5.56 -5.83
C GLU A 133 -11.38 -5.00 -5.83
N GLY A 134 -11.85 -4.50 -4.69
CA GLY A 134 -13.19 -3.97 -4.49
C GLY A 134 -13.27 -2.47 -4.69
N ILE A 135 -14.38 -2.00 -5.28
CA ILE A 135 -14.66 -0.57 -5.49
C ILE A 135 -15.79 -0.04 -4.59
N ALA A 136 -16.51 -0.93 -3.92
CA ALA A 136 -17.69 -0.62 -3.11
C ALA A 136 -17.33 -0.52 -1.62
N PRO A 137 -18.10 0.23 -0.81
CA PRO A 137 -17.90 0.31 0.63
C PRO A 137 -18.17 -1.03 1.32
N VAL A 138 -17.49 -1.27 2.44
CA VAL A 138 -17.73 -2.41 3.32
C VAL A 138 -18.99 -2.16 4.15
N ALA A 139 -20.09 -2.82 3.80
CA ALA A 139 -21.40 -2.56 4.40
C ALA A 139 -21.82 -3.58 5.46
N ASP A 140 -21.71 -4.89 5.17
CA ASP A 140 -22.29 -5.94 6.01
C ASP A 140 -21.38 -6.41 7.15
N ALA A 141 -21.98 -7.08 8.14
CA ALA A 141 -21.26 -7.53 9.33
C ALA A 141 -20.24 -8.64 9.04
N ARG A 142 -20.46 -9.44 8.00
CA ARG A 142 -19.56 -10.55 7.64
C ARG A 142 -18.25 -10.02 7.08
N ASP A 143 -18.32 -9.04 6.20
CA ASP A 143 -17.14 -8.41 5.59
C ASP A 143 -16.36 -7.62 6.65
N ARG A 144 -17.05 -6.91 7.56
CA ARG A 144 -16.42 -6.24 8.71
C ARG A 144 -15.67 -7.22 9.61
N ALA A 145 -16.29 -8.35 9.93
CA ALA A 145 -15.65 -9.41 10.71
C ALA A 145 -14.50 -10.07 9.95
N ALA A 146 -14.61 -10.26 8.62
CA ALA A 146 -13.51 -10.81 7.81
C ALA A 146 -12.31 -9.87 7.72
N LEU A 147 -12.54 -8.55 7.82
CA LEU A 147 -11.52 -7.51 7.92
C LEU A 147 -11.07 -7.24 9.35
N TRP A 148 -11.54 -8.02 10.33
CA TRP A 148 -11.19 -7.88 11.74
C TRP A 148 -11.37 -6.45 12.26
N LEU A 149 -12.45 -5.79 11.85
CA LEU A 149 -12.77 -4.45 12.35
C LEU A 149 -13.28 -4.48 13.80
N ASP A 150 -13.70 -5.64 14.28
CA ASP A 150 -14.15 -5.90 15.65
C ASP A 150 -13.03 -6.36 16.60
N VAL A 151 -11.82 -6.60 16.06
CA VAL A 151 -10.62 -6.92 16.84
C VAL A 151 -9.70 -5.72 16.82
N THR A 152 -9.17 -5.32 17.98
CA THR A 152 -8.23 -4.19 18.06
C THR A 152 -6.78 -4.64 17.97
N VAL A 153 -5.90 -3.72 17.59
CA VAL A 153 -4.44 -3.93 17.63
C VAL A 153 -3.97 -4.25 19.06
N GLY A 154 -4.57 -3.64 20.08
CA GLY A 154 -4.29 -3.97 21.48
C GLY A 154 -4.60 -5.43 21.81
N GLN A 155 -5.75 -5.93 21.34
CA GLN A 155 -6.11 -7.35 21.50
C GLN A 155 -5.20 -8.29 20.72
N LEU A 156 -4.62 -7.85 19.60
CA LEU A 156 -3.56 -8.62 18.93
C LEU A 156 -2.27 -8.65 19.75
N ALA A 157 -1.89 -7.51 20.32
CA ALA A 157 -0.67 -7.39 21.12
C ALA A 157 -0.71 -8.27 22.39
N GLU A 158 -1.89 -8.48 22.99
CA GLU A 158 -2.11 -9.40 24.11
C GLU A 158 -1.90 -10.89 23.77
N ARG A 159 -1.80 -11.26 22.48
CA ARG A 159 -1.58 -12.66 22.05
C ARG A 159 -0.11 -13.10 22.12
N VAL A 160 0.80 -12.15 22.36
CA VAL A 160 2.25 -12.38 22.45
C VAL A 160 2.77 -11.90 23.82
N ASP A 161 4.01 -12.26 24.15
CA ASP A 161 4.69 -11.75 25.35
C ASP A 161 4.70 -10.21 25.36
N ASP A 162 4.50 -9.61 26.55
CA ASP A 162 4.48 -8.15 26.74
C ASP A 162 5.72 -7.44 26.16
N ARG A 163 6.87 -8.14 26.08
CA ARG A 163 8.10 -7.60 25.47
C ARG A 163 8.00 -7.48 23.96
N LEU A 164 7.22 -8.33 23.27
CA LEU A 164 6.99 -8.30 21.83
C LEU A 164 5.80 -7.43 21.43
N ALA A 165 4.87 -7.16 22.36
CA ALA A 165 3.70 -6.32 22.13
C ALA A 165 4.00 -4.98 21.43
N PRO A 166 5.10 -4.24 21.74
CA PRO A 166 5.44 -3.00 21.04
C PRO A 166 5.57 -3.14 19.52
N ILE A 167 6.02 -4.30 19.01
CA ILE A 167 6.14 -4.54 17.56
C ILE A 167 4.75 -4.53 16.89
N VAL A 168 3.77 -5.14 17.54
CA VAL A 168 2.37 -5.19 17.07
C VAL A 168 1.72 -3.81 17.16
N LEU A 169 1.92 -3.12 18.28
CA LEU A 169 1.39 -1.77 18.51
C LEU A 169 1.97 -0.76 17.51
N GLU A 170 3.26 -0.85 17.21
CA GLU A 170 3.91 0.02 16.23
C GLU A 170 3.37 -0.21 14.81
N ALA A 171 3.17 -1.48 14.42
CA ALA A 171 2.61 -1.83 13.12
C ALA A 171 1.20 -1.26 12.92
N GLY A 172 0.35 -1.35 13.95
CA GLY A 172 -1.02 -0.87 13.96
C GLY A 172 -1.21 0.62 14.26
N GLY A 173 -0.17 1.30 14.78
CA GLY A 173 -0.16 2.73 15.07
C GLY A 173 -0.95 3.17 16.31
N SER A 174 -2.05 2.50 16.65
CA SER A 174 -2.84 2.76 17.87
C SER A 174 -3.39 1.46 18.45
N PRO A 175 -3.37 1.24 19.78
CA PRO A 175 -4.00 0.06 20.40
C PRO A 175 -5.51 -0.05 20.15
N ALA A 176 -6.20 1.07 19.93
CA ALA A 176 -7.64 1.13 19.66
C ALA A 176 -7.98 0.94 18.17
N ALA A 177 -6.98 1.00 17.28
CA ALA A 177 -7.17 0.79 15.86
C ALA A 177 -7.67 -0.65 15.58
N PRO A 178 -8.44 -0.86 14.51
CA PRO A 178 -8.82 -2.20 14.10
C PRO A 178 -7.58 -2.99 13.66
N ALA A 179 -7.61 -4.30 13.86
CA ALA A 179 -6.48 -5.19 13.65
C ALA A 179 -5.93 -5.19 12.21
N VAL A 180 -6.75 -4.82 11.22
CA VAL A 180 -6.31 -4.61 9.83
C VAL A 180 -5.23 -3.53 9.68
N GLU A 181 -5.11 -2.60 10.61
CA GLU A 181 -4.03 -1.59 10.58
C GLU A 181 -2.65 -2.20 10.87
N ALA A 182 -2.58 -3.40 11.45
CA ALA A 182 -1.33 -4.14 11.69
C ALA A 182 -0.91 -5.04 10.51
N LEU A 183 -1.60 -4.95 9.36
CA LEU A 183 -1.38 -5.82 8.19
C LEU A 183 0.03 -5.70 7.58
N SER A 184 0.78 -4.63 7.90
CA SER A 184 2.18 -4.49 7.49
C SER A 184 3.06 -5.65 7.95
N LEU A 185 2.78 -6.26 9.11
CA LEU A 185 3.50 -7.44 9.60
C LEU A 185 3.38 -8.63 8.64
N SER A 186 2.17 -8.90 8.14
CA SER A 186 1.92 -9.93 7.11
C SER A 186 2.54 -9.52 5.78
N ALA A 187 2.36 -8.27 5.36
CA ALA A 187 2.86 -7.80 4.06
C ALA A 187 4.40 -7.87 3.98
N GLU A 188 5.11 -7.43 5.02
CA GLU A 188 6.58 -7.52 5.07
C GLU A 188 7.07 -8.97 5.12
N ARG A 189 6.38 -9.86 5.84
CA ARG A 189 6.72 -11.29 5.88
C ARG A 189 6.51 -11.98 4.53
N ARG A 190 5.46 -11.62 3.80
CA ARG A 190 5.09 -12.25 2.52
C ARG A 190 5.86 -11.72 1.33
N PHE A 191 6.07 -10.41 1.31
CA PHE A 191 6.61 -9.73 0.14
C PHE A 191 8.03 -9.23 0.35
N GLY A 192 8.57 -9.38 1.55
CA GLY A 192 9.88 -8.85 1.93
C GLY A 192 9.86 -7.34 2.14
N ARG A 193 10.99 -6.86 2.67
CA ARG A 193 11.31 -5.45 2.84
C ARG A 193 12.32 -5.08 1.77
N TRP A 194 12.13 -3.96 1.09
CA TRP A 194 12.94 -3.59 -0.07
C TRP A 194 13.44 -2.17 0.04
N ARG A 195 14.66 -1.93 -0.38
CA ARG A 195 15.28 -0.60 -0.38
C ARG A 195 16.01 -0.33 -1.68
N LEU A 196 16.16 0.94 -1.99
CA LEU A 196 17.03 1.37 -3.07
C LEU A 196 18.48 1.44 -2.60
N VAL A 197 19.40 1.06 -3.49
CA VAL A 197 20.84 1.20 -3.29
C VAL A 197 21.53 1.73 -4.55
N ASP A 198 22.63 2.44 -4.37
CA ASP A 198 23.54 2.83 -5.44
C ASP A 198 24.42 1.66 -5.90
N GLY A 199 25.29 1.89 -6.89
CA GLY A 199 26.20 0.88 -7.44
C GLY A 199 27.24 0.32 -6.46
N ASP A 200 27.47 0.99 -5.33
CA ASP A 200 28.37 0.55 -4.26
C ASP A 200 27.61 -0.12 -3.11
N GLY A 201 26.28 -0.26 -3.22
CA GLY A 201 25.41 -0.81 -2.18
C GLY A 201 25.00 0.20 -1.10
N GLY A 202 25.30 1.49 -1.31
CA GLY A 202 24.92 2.58 -0.43
C GLY A 202 23.41 2.81 -0.43
N ALA A 203 22.83 2.98 0.76
CA ALA A 203 21.41 3.24 0.95
C ALA A 203 20.93 4.52 0.25
N LEU A 204 19.88 4.42 -0.57
CA LEU A 204 19.23 5.56 -1.21
C LEU A 204 17.82 5.82 -0.65
N PRO A 205 17.34 7.08 -0.72
CA PRO A 205 16.02 7.43 -0.25
C PRO A 205 14.92 6.82 -1.12
N GLY A 206 13.79 6.47 -0.48
CA GLY A 206 12.63 5.92 -1.18
C GLY A 206 12.06 6.90 -2.22
N SER A 207 12.15 8.20 -1.98
CA SER A 207 11.63 9.28 -2.83
C SER A 207 12.08 9.18 -4.30
N LEU A 208 13.21 8.54 -4.59
CA LEU A 208 13.66 8.34 -5.97
C LEU A 208 12.65 7.55 -6.82
N LEU A 209 11.85 6.66 -6.23
CA LEU A 209 10.76 6.00 -6.95
C LEU A 209 9.68 6.98 -7.41
N LEU A 210 9.43 8.05 -6.63
CA LEU A 210 8.52 9.13 -7.01
C LEU A 210 9.11 9.94 -8.15
N ASP A 211 10.40 10.28 -8.09
CA ASP A 211 11.08 11.02 -9.17
C ASP A 211 11.00 10.27 -10.51
N LEU A 212 11.19 8.94 -10.48
CA LEU A 212 11.05 8.10 -11.68
C LEU A 212 9.62 8.10 -12.22
N LEU A 213 8.60 8.19 -11.35
CA LEU A 213 7.20 8.25 -11.75
C LEU A 213 6.79 9.66 -12.22
N ALA A 214 7.35 10.72 -11.62
CA ALA A 214 7.17 12.10 -12.07
C ALA A 214 7.71 12.27 -13.50
N ARG A 215 8.91 11.78 -13.78
CA ARG A 215 9.45 11.74 -15.14
C ARG A 215 8.57 10.91 -16.10
N ARG A 216 7.94 9.84 -15.60
CA ARG A 216 7.02 9.03 -16.42
C ARG A 216 5.79 9.82 -16.86
N ILE A 217 5.20 10.65 -16.01
CA ILE A 217 4.04 11.45 -16.42
C ILE A 217 4.42 12.52 -17.45
N GLU A 218 5.62 13.08 -17.37
CA GLU A 218 6.18 13.99 -18.39
C GLU A 218 6.34 13.29 -19.74
N GLU A 219 6.97 12.10 -19.75
CA GLU A 219 7.14 11.29 -20.97
C GLU A 219 5.79 10.87 -21.61
N ARG A 220 4.72 10.81 -20.80
CA ARG A 220 3.36 10.49 -21.26
C ARG A 220 2.55 11.71 -21.70
N GLY A 221 3.11 12.92 -21.59
CA GLY A 221 2.44 14.15 -21.98
C GLY A 221 1.29 14.54 -21.04
N VAL A 222 1.35 14.11 -19.77
CA VAL A 222 0.40 14.60 -18.75
C VAL A 222 0.62 16.09 -18.55
N ARG A 223 -0.44 16.88 -18.68
CA ARG A 223 -0.38 18.32 -18.44
C ARG A 223 -0.44 18.59 -16.93
N LEU A 224 0.56 19.28 -16.39
CA LEU A 224 0.53 19.77 -15.01
C LEU A 224 -0.06 21.17 -14.98
N VAL A 225 -1.01 21.41 -14.07
CA VAL A 225 -1.55 22.75 -13.80
C VAL A 225 -1.65 22.96 -12.29
N GLU A 226 -1.40 24.19 -11.83
CA GLU A 226 -1.53 24.49 -10.40
C GLU A 226 -2.99 24.46 -9.96
N ARG A 227 -3.91 25.05 -10.75
CA ARG A 227 -5.32 25.13 -10.39
C ARG A 227 -6.21 24.85 -11.60
N CYS A 228 -7.39 24.31 -11.32
CA CYS A 228 -8.44 24.12 -12.32
C CYS A 228 -9.82 24.32 -11.66
N GLU A 229 -10.69 25.10 -12.28
CA GLU A 229 -12.05 25.35 -11.76
C GLU A 229 -13.01 24.20 -12.06
N SER A 230 -12.71 23.36 -13.05
CA SER A 230 -13.55 22.22 -13.41
C SER A 230 -13.47 21.11 -12.36
N SER A 231 -14.60 20.43 -12.15
CA SER A 231 -14.68 19.25 -11.31
C SER A 231 -13.73 18.15 -11.82
N PRO A 232 -13.07 17.41 -10.91
CA PRO A 232 -12.21 16.30 -11.32
C PRO A 232 -13.03 15.10 -11.81
N ASP A 233 -12.51 14.42 -12.83
CA ASP A 233 -12.96 13.08 -13.22
C ASP A 233 -12.42 12.02 -12.25
N LEU A 234 -11.25 12.28 -11.64
CA LEU A 234 -10.65 11.46 -10.59
C LEU A 234 -10.11 12.37 -9.47
N ASP A 235 -10.62 12.20 -8.26
CA ASP A 235 -10.14 12.90 -7.07
C ASP A 235 -9.12 12.04 -6.31
N ALA A 236 -7.89 12.51 -6.30
CA ALA A 236 -6.75 11.91 -5.62
C ALA A 236 -6.14 12.80 -4.54
N THR A 237 -6.94 13.73 -4.00
CA THR A 237 -6.51 14.60 -2.91
C THR A 237 -6.32 13.82 -1.60
N LEU A 238 -5.46 14.34 -0.72
CA LEU A 238 -5.41 13.88 0.66
C LEU A 238 -6.53 14.58 1.45
N PRO A 239 -7.33 13.84 2.21
CA PRO A 239 -8.32 14.48 3.08
C PRO A 239 -7.65 15.15 4.28
N ASP A 240 -8.32 16.13 4.87
CA ASP A 240 -7.90 16.79 6.11
C ASP A 240 -8.23 15.91 7.34
N ARG A 241 -7.58 14.74 7.41
CA ARG A 241 -7.71 13.78 8.52
C ARG A 241 -6.48 12.87 8.62
N PRO A 242 -6.28 12.19 9.78
CA PRO A 242 -5.25 11.17 9.90
C PRO A 242 -5.40 10.05 8.85
N LEU A 243 -4.26 9.56 8.36
CA LEU A 243 -4.21 8.54 7.30
C LEU A 243 -4.46 7.11 7.81
N ARG A 244 -4.12 6.85 9.07
CA ARG A 244 -4.36 5.58 9.77
C ARG A 244 -5.64 5.68 10.58
N ALA A 245 -6.44 4.63 10.52
CA ALA A 245 -7.66 4.56 11.31
C ALA A 245 -7.31 4.34 12.79
N VAL A 246 -7.98 5.05 13.69
CA VAL A 246 -7.80 4.87 15.14
C VAL A 246 -8.94 4.09 15.81
N SER A 247 -10.00 3.78 15.06
CA SER A 247 -11.11 2.90 15.47
C SER A 247 -11.76 2.22 14.27
N ALA A 248 -12.67 1.27 14.53
CA ALA A 248 -13.46 0.61 13.50
C ALA A 248 -14.39 1.59 12.75
N GLU A 249 -15.01 2.52 13.49
CA GLU A 249 -15.87 3.57 12.94
C GLU A 249 -15.07 4.48 12.01
N ASP A 250 -13.88 4.91 12.43
CA ASP A 250 -12.97 5.71 11.61
C ASP A 250 -12.57 4.97 10.33
N TRP A 251 -12.23 3.68 10.43
CA TRP A 251 -11.92 2.85 9.26
C TRP A 251 -13.11 2.77 8.28
N LEU A 252 -14.35 2.65 8.77
CA LEU A 252 -15.55 2.63 7.94
C LEU A 252 -15.85 3.97 7.24
N THR A 253 -15.22 5.07 7.68
CA THR A 253 -15.27 6.36 6.98
C THR A 253 -14.24 6.48 5.84
N ARG A 254 -13.43 5.45 5.59
CA ARG A 254 -12.52 5.40 4.44
C ARG A 254 -13.31 5.51 3.14
N VAL A 255 -12.78 6.29 2.19
CA VAL A 255 -13.53 6.65 0.98
C VAL A 255 -13.31 5.56 -0.08
N PRO A 256 -14.38 4.86 -0.53
CA PRO A 256 -14.24 3.83 -1.56
C PRO A 256 -13.81 4.43 -2.90
N ILE A 257 -13.39 3.57 -3.82
CA ILE A 257 -12.97 3.99 -5.18
C ILE A 257 -14.10 4.70 -5.91
N VAL A 258 -15.34 4.25 -5.72
CA VAL A 258 -16.54 4.94 -6.23
C VAL A 258 -17.30 5.51 -5.05
N GLY A 259 -17.27 6.84 -4.91
CA GLY A 259 -18.04 7.53 -3.88
C GLY A 259 -19.54 7.45 -4.13
N SER A 260 -20.34 7.74 -3.10
CA SER A 260 -21.80 7.80 -3.20
C SER A 260 -22.31 8.89 -4.15
N ASP A 261 -21.48 9.91 -4.41
CA ASP A 261 -21.69 10.96 -5.40
C ASP A 261 -21.28 10.54 -6.83
N GLY A 262 -20.81 9.32 -7.01
CA GLY A 262 -20.37 8.77 -8.29
C GLY A 262 -18.96 9.17 -8.71
N VAL A 263 -18.28 10.07 -7.97
CA VAL A 263 -16.91 10.51 -8.29
C VAL A 263 -15.92 9.39 -7.99
N VAL A 264 -15.03 9.14 -8.96
CA VAL A 264 -13.96 8.14 -8.82
C VAL A 264 -12.81 8.73 -8.00
N ARG A 265 -12.30 7.94 -7.05
CA ARG A 265 -11.29 8.38 -6.08
C ARG A 265 -10.14 7.39 -5.95
N ALA A 266 -8.95 7.91 -5.69
CA ALA A 266 -7.77 7.11 -5.33
C ALA A 266 -6.93 7.86 -4.30
N SER A 267 -6.69 7.29 -3.13
CA SER A 267 -6.05 8.03 -2.04
C SER A 267 -5.49 7.10 -0.97
N ALA A 268 -4.56 7.61 -0.17
CA ALA A 268 -4.07 7.02 1.08
C ALA A 268 -5.20 6.74 2.11
N CYS A 269 -6.35 7.41 1.96
CA CYS A 269 -7.54 7.18 2.78
C CYS A 269 -8.58 6.25 2.14
N SER A 270 -8.24 5.57 1.04
CA SER A 270 -9.04 4.45 0.55
C SER A 270 -9.09 3.31 1.58
N PRO A 271 -10.00 2.33 1.44
CA PRO A 271 -9.99 1.11 2.23
C PRO A 271 -8.63 0.38 2.22
N ALA A 272 -7.82 0.59 1.17
CA ALA A 272 -6.48 0.02 1.06
C ALA A 272 -5.50 0.58 2.12
N GLY A 273 -5.71 1.81 2.57
CA GLY A 273 -4.80 2.42 3.54
C GLY A 273 -3.65 3.21 2.91
N PRO A 274 -2.82 3.80 3.77
CA PRO A 274 -1.83 4.79 3.36
C PRO A 274 -0.46 4.21 3.02
N ALA A 275 -0.33 2.89 3.00
CA ALA A 275 0.92 2.29 2.56
C ALA A 275 1.14 2.61 1.07
N PRO A 276 2.38 2.87 0.61
CA PRO A 276 2.60 3.27 -0.79
C PRO A 276 2.08 2.26 -1.81
N TRP A 277 2.21 0.96 -1.52
CA TRP A 277 1.66 -0.09 -2.39
C TRP A 277 0.13 -0.12 -2.41
N ALA A 278 -0.52 0.31 -1.32
CA ALA A 278 -1.97 0.40 -1.19
C ALA A 278 -2.50 1.62 -1.98
N GLU A 279 -1.81 2.76 -1.91
CA GLU A 279 -2.10 3.92 -2.76
C GLU A 279 -2.00 3.58 -4.26
N LEU A 280 -0.92 2.91 -4.68
CA LEU A 280 -0.76 2.41 -6.05
C LEU A 280 -1.88 1.44 -6.44
N GLY A 281 -2.33 0.57 -5.52
CA GLY A 281 -3.47 -0.31 -5.71
C GLY A 281 -4.78 0.46 -5.92
N SER A 282 -5.04 1.47 -5.08
CA SER A 282 -6.21 2.33 -5.21
C SER A 282 -6.23 3.09 -6.55
N ALA A 283 -5.08 3.60 -6.98
CA ALA A 283 -4.92 4.25 -8.28
C ALA A 283 -5.21 3.28 -9.43
N ALA A 284 -4.76 2.02 -9.31
CA ALA A 284 -5.04 1.02 -10.31
C ALA A 284 -6.55 0.75 -10.46
N LEU A 285 -7.27 0.60 -9.35
CA LEU A 285 -8.73 0.40 -9.36
C LEU A 285 -9.47 1.59 -9.94
N ALA A 286 -9.11 2.81 -9.52
CA ALA A 286 -9.72 4.04 -10.03
C ALA A 286 -9.53 4.19 -11.54
N VAL A 287 -8.35 3.84 -12.06
CA VAL A 287 -8.06 3.84 -13.50
C VAL A 287 -8.94 2.84 -14.24
N TYR A 288 -9.08 1.62 -13.71
CA TYR A 288 -9.92 0.58 -14.33
C TYR A 288 -11.38 1.03 -14.41
N GLU A 289 -11.91 1.51 -13.30
CA GLU A 289 -13.28 2.02 -13.21
C GLU A 289 -13.52 3.19 -14.16
N LEU A 290 -12.65 4.21 -14.13
CA LEU A 290 -12.83 5.39 -14.96
C LEU A 290 -12.68 5.07 -16.46
N HIS A 291 -11.70 4.23 -16.83
CA HIS A 291 -11.51 3.84 -18.23
C HIS A 291 -12.70 3.04 -18.76
N GLU A 292 -13.23 2.07 -17.99
CA GLU A 292 -14.39 1.28 -18.39
C GLU A 292 -15.64 2.16 -18.54
N ARG A 293 -15.89 3.10 -17.61
CA ARG A 293 -17.01 4.06 -17.73
C ARG A 293 -16.96 4.91 -19.00
N LEU A 294 -15.77 5.31 -19.41
CA LEU A 294 -15.57 6.21 -20.55
C LEU A 294 -15.60 5.49 -21.90
N THR A 295 -15.16 4.23 -21.94
CA THR A 295 -14.89 3.52 -23.20
C THR A 295 -15.75 2.26 -23.39
N GLY A 296 -16.29 1.71 -22.31
CA GLY A 296 -16.92 0.38 -22.29
C GLY A 296 -15.92 -0.78 -22.31
N GLU A 297 -14.61 -0.52 -22.31
CA GLU A 297 -13.57 -1.54 -22.33
C GLU A 297 -13.03 -1.83 -20.92
N ASP A 298 -13.01 -3.10 -20.52
CA ASP A 298 -12.38 -3.53 -19.27
C ASP A 298 -10.85 -3.71 -19.47
N CYS A 299 -10.07 -2.81 -18.88
CA CYS A 299 -8.60 -2.85 -18.92
C CYS A 299 -7.95 -3.53 -17.69
N ARG A 300 -8.76 -4.14 -16.81
CA ARG A 300 -8.27 -4.95 -15.69
C ARG A 300 -7.43 -6.12 -16.20
N PRO A 301 -6.45 -6.60 -15.41
CA PRO A 301 -5.73 -7.81 -15.77
C PRO A 301 -6.71 -8.99 -15.90
N THR A 302 -6.89 -9.47 -17.12
CA THR A 302 -7.57 -10.74 -17.41
C THR A 302 -6.63 -11.88 -17.02
N ASN A 303 -6.48 -12.14 -15.72
CA ASN A 303 -5.80 -13.36 -15.28
C ASN A 303 -6.71 -14.56 -15.59
N VAL A 304 -6.47 -15.15 -16.75
CA VAL A 304 -6.98 -16.46 -17.15
C VAL A 304 -6.45 -17.49 -16.15
N ALA A 305 -7.34 -18.03 -15.29
CA ALA A 305 -7.16 -19.26 -14.52
C ALA A 305 -5.94 -19.37 -13.56
N PHE A 306 -5.84 -18.52 -12.52
CA PHE A 306 -5.07 -18.92 -11.34
C PHE A 306 -5.90 -19.89 -10.49
N LYS A 307 -5.67 -21.20 -10.64
CA LYS A 307 -6.12 -22.20 -9.67
C LYS A 307 -5.09 -22.27 -8.55
N LEU A 308 -5.52 -22.00 -7.31
CA LEU A 308 -4.74 -22.33 -6.11
C LEU A 308 -4.33 -23.81 -6.21
N PRO A 309 -3.04 -24.16 -5.97
CA PRO A 309 -2.67 -25.54 -5.75
C PRO A 309 -3.55 -26.07 -4.63
N ARG A 310 -4.27 -27.18 -4.86
CA ARG A 310 -4.87 -27.92 -3.76
C ARG A 310 -3.71 -28.36 -2.87
N LEU A 311 -3.66 -27.83 -1.66
CA LEU A 311 -2.78 -28.35 -0.62
C LEU A 311 -3.15 -29.84 -0.46
N ALA A 312 -2.19 -30.70 -0.79
CA ALA A 312 -2.25 -32.13 -0.52
C ALA A 312 -1.77 -32.39 0.91
#